data_AF-A0A511NIP9-F1
#
_entry.id   AF-A0A511NIP9-F1
#
_cell.length_a   1.000
_cell.length_b   1.000
_cell.length_c   1.000
_cell.angle_alpha   90.00
_cell.angle_beta   90.00
_cell.angle_gamma   90.00
#
_symmetry.space_group_name_H-M   'P 1'
#
loop_
_entity.id
_entity.type
_entity.pdbx_description
1 polymer ?
#
loop_
_entity_poly.entity_id
_entity_poly.type
_entity_poly.pdbx_seq_one_letter_code
_entity_poly.pdbx_strand_id
1 'polypeptide(L)'
;MTVENLFTDVLNNLVKAQYESYVFSQRLGAQDHNLLPIPTAEIKEITLDVNYAYEDKEEFGFKESYDICLIIEELSDMLKTFFQQYQKRIIGEVNMSDKSLHEEWSEIKKNLSLDKMTYYMLERAKADFLKSADNFFNSSKKNTPLTTDQVLIFLESTIQQTVNECIIKHIDMKQFIENVNVDEINSYIHSSINKNAQFIKDVVQRSIKQVPKKLNIIVDAHLLENLPPEAIQKAKVVMKMRNIIVEK
;
A
#
# COMPACT_ATOMS: atom_id res chain seq x y z
N MET A 1 0.83 -19.59 23.57
CA MET A 1 2.29 -19.43 23.81
C MET A 1 2.85 -18.65 22.62
N THR A 2 3.49 -17.50 22.83
CA THR A 2 4.08 -16.74 21.72
C THR A 2 5.35 -17.42 21.21
N VAL A 3 5.71 -17.20 19.96
CA VAL A 3 6.95 -17.75 19.35
C VAL A 3 8.19 -17.36 20.17
N GLU A 4 8.19 -16.12 20.68
CA GLU A 4 9.23 -15.58 21.56
C GLU A 4 9.45 -16.41 22.84
N ASN A 5 8.37 -16.83 23.50
CA ASN A 5 8.45 -17.63 24.72
C ASN A 5 9.04 -19.01 24.44
N LEU A 6 8.67 -19.62 23.30
CA LEU A 6 9.19 -20.93 22.92
C LEU A 6 10.70 -20.91 22.68
N PHE A 7 11.21 -19.90 21.98
CA PHE A 7 12.66 -19.74 21.77
C PHE A 7 13.40 -19.47 23.08
N THR A 8 12.80 -18.66 23.97
CA THR A 8 13.35 -18.38 25.29
C THR A 8 13.47 -19.65 26.13
N ASP A 9 12.43 -20.49 26.14
CA ASP A 9 12.43 -21.77 26.87
C ASP A 9 13.46 -22.76 26.32
N VAL A 10 13.60 -22.84 24.99
CA VAL A 10 14.62 -23.68 24.34
C VAL A 10 16.03 -23.25 24.74
N LEU A 11 16.31 -21.95 24.72
CA LEU A 11 17.62 -21.40 25.14
C LEU A 11 17.88 -21.64 26.63
N ASN A 12 16.88 -21.41 27.49
CA ASN A 12 16.99 -21.65 28.94
C ASN A 12 17.30 -23.12 29.25
N ASN A 13 16.62 -24.05 28.57
CA ASN A 13 16.86 -25.49 28.74
C ASN A 13 18.26 -25.89 28.27
N LEU A 14 18.78 -25.28 27.20
CA LEU A 14 20.15 -25.54 26.74
C LEU A 14 21.19 -25.04 27.76
N VAL A 15 21.03 -23.82 28.28
CA VAL A 15 21.91 -23.27 29.33
C VAL A 15 21.89 -24.16 30.57
N LYS A 16 20.70 -24.62 30.99
CA LYS A 16 20.56 -25.53 32.12
C LYS A 16 21.25 -26.87 31.88
N ALA A 17 21.08 -27.48 30.71
CA ALA A 17 21.73 -28.73 30.35
C ALA A 17 23.26 -28.60 30.31
N GLN A 18 23.79 -27.48 29.81
CA GLN A 18 25.23 -27.19 29.85
C GLN A 18 25.74 -27.03 31.28
N TYR A 19 25.01 -26.31 32.14
CA TYR A 19 25.36 -26.14 33.55
C TYR A 19 25.36 -27.47 34.31
N GLU A 20 24.33 -28.30 34.14
CA GLU A 20 24.25 -29.63 34.76
C GLU A 20 25.39 -30.54 34.29
N SER A 21 25.73 -30.50 33.00
CA SER A 21 26.85 -31.22 32.42
C SER A 21 28.20 -30.75 32.99
N TYR A 22 28.36 -29.43 33.22
CA TYR A 22 29.53 -28.86 33.87
C TYR A 22 29.65 -29.30 35.34
N VAL A 23 28.56 -29.25 36.11
CA VAL A 23 28.53 -29.70 37.52
C VAL A 23 28.87 -31.19 37.61
N PHE A 24 28.35 -32.00 36.69
CA PHE A 24 28.68 -33.43 36.61
C PHE A 24 30.16 -33.68 36.31
N SER A 25 30.72 -32.95 35.33
CA SER A 25 32.14 -33.01 34.98
C SER A 25 33.07 -32.61 36.14
N GLN A 26 32.71 -31.55 36.89
CA GLN A 26 33.40 -31.13 38.12
C GLN A 26 33.39 -32.23 39.20
N ARG A 27 32.24 -32.89 39.41
CA ARG A 27 32.13 -34.00 40.39
C ARG A 27 33.02 -35.20 40.05
N LEU A 28 33.14 -35.53 38.76
CA LEU A 28 34.00 -36.60 38.28
C LEU A 28 35.49 -36.22 38.34
N GLY A 29 35.85 -34.99 37.93
CA GLY A 29 37.22 -34.50 37.97
C GLY A 29 37.79 -34.40 39.39
N ALA A 30 36.94 -34.16 40.39
CA ALA A 30 37.33 -34.18 41.81
C ALA A 30 37.81 -35.57 42.29
N GLN A 31 37.42 -36.66 41.61
CA GLN A 31 37.82 -38.02 41.97
C GLN A 31 39.16 -38.44 41.34
N ASP A 32 39.46 -37.98 40.12
CA ASP A 32 40.62 -38.45 39.33
C ASP A 32 41.71 -37.38 39.07
N HIS A 33 41.60 -36.18 39.66
CA HIS A 33 42.58 -35.07 39.52
C HIS A 33 42.83 -34.59 38.07
N ASN A 34 41.99 -35.02 37.13
CA ASN A 34 42.03 -34.59 35.74
C ASN A 34 40.85 -33.65 35.45
N LEU A 35 41.15 -32.50 34.86
CA LEU A 35 40.14 -31.60 34.32
C LEU A 35 39.51 -32.26 33.08
N LEU A 36 38.29 -32.76 33.23
CA LEU A 36 37.50 -33.25 32.11
C LEU A 36 37.05 -32.07 31.23
N PRO A 37 37.04 -32.23 29.90
CA PRO A 37 36.58 -31.18 28.99
C PRO A 37 35.13 -30.80 29.30
N ILE A 38 34.81 -29.51 29.19
CA ILE A 38 33.47 -28.99 29.41
C ILE A 38 32.58 -29.49 28.26
N PRO A 39 31.49 -30.24 28.53
CA PRO A 39 30.58 -30.68 27.49
C PRO A 39 29.88 -29.47 26.86
N THR A 40 29.92 -29.35 25.54
CA THR A 40 29.19 -28.33 24.79
C THR A 40 27.91 -28.93 24.20
N ALA A 41 26.76 -28.37 24.55
CA ALA A 41 25.49 -28.70 23.90
C ALA A 41 25.22 -27.71 22.75
N GLU A 42 24.83 -28.23 21.58
CA GLU A 42 24.49 -27.45 20.38
C GLU A 42 23.07 -27.80 19.94
N ILE A 43 22.24 -26.80 19.61
CA ILE A 43 20.99 -27.02 18.89
C ILE A 43 21.30 -26.99 17.40
N LYS A 44 21.13 -28.13 16.72
CA LYS A 44 21.32 -28.24 15.27
C LYS A 44 20.04 -28.01 14.48
N GLU A 45 18.90 -28.34 15.08
CA GLU A 45 17.60 -28.28 14.42
C GLU A 45 16.50 -28.02 15.44
N ILE A 46 15.60 -27.09 15.11
CA ILE A 46 14.34 -26.86 15.81
C ILE A 46 13.22 -27.19 14.83
N THR A 47 12.35 -28.11 15.22
CA THR A 47 11.15 -28.45 14.46
C THR A 47 9.93 -27.86 15.17
N LEU A 48 9.12 -27.12 14.42
CA LEU A 48 7.82 -26.60 14.86
C LEU A 48 6.72 -27.28 14.03
N ASP A 49 5.86 -28.03 14.71
CA ASP A 49 4.62 -28.54 14.12
C ASP A 49 3.49 -27.54 14.40
N VAL A 50 3.02 -26.88 13.34
CA VAL A 50 1.97 -25.86 13.41
C VAL A 50 0.69 -26.42 12.81
N ASN A 51 -0.35 -26.49 13.63
CA ASN A 51 -1.70 -26.69 13.13
C ASN A 51 -2.28 -25.32 12.75
N TYR A 52 -2.91 -25.23 11.58
CA TYR A 52 -3.55 -24.01 11.13
C TYR A 52 -4.78 -24.32 10.29
N ALA A 53 -5.68 -23.35 10.15
CA ALA A 53 -6.82 -23.42 9.25
C ALA A 53 -6.94 -22.10 8.49
N TYR A 54 -7.60 -22.10 7.33
CA TYR A 54 -7.94 -20.85 6.64
C TYR A 54 -9.19 -20.23 7.28
N GLU A 55 -9.19 -18.91 7.48
CA GLU A 55 -10.33 -18.18 8.06
C GLU A 55 -11.57 -18.25 7.14
N ASP A 56 -11.34 -18.32 5.83
CA ASP A 56 -12.36 -18.54 4.81
C ASP A 56 -12.06 -19.82 4.01
N LYS A 57 -13.10 -20.44 3.41
CA LYS A 57 -12.97 -21.51 2.41
C LYS A 57 -12.39 -21.01 1.07
N GLU A 58 -11.64 -19.91 1.07
CA GLU A 58 -11.03 -19.40 -0.15
C GLU A 58 -9.93 -20.35 -0.61
N GLU A 59 -10.10 -20.87 -1.83
CA GLU A 59 -9.09 -21.70 -2.48
C GLU A 59 -7.81 -20.91 -2.71
N PHE A 60 -6.67 -21.62 -2.67
CA PHE A 60 -5.43 -21.12 -3.23
C PHE A 60 -5.66 -20.61 -4.64
N GLY A 61 -5.35 -19.35 -4.89
CA GLY A 61 -5.61 -18.76 -6.19
C GLY A 61 -4.98 -17.38 -6.36
N PHE A 62 -5.04 -16.92 -7.59
CA PHE A 62 -4.72 -15.55 -7.95
C PHE A 62 -5.99 -14.72 -7.94
N LYS A 63 -5.88 -13.46 -7.55
CA LYS A 63 -6.92 -12.45 -7.77
C LYS A 63 -6.41 -11.42 -8.76
N GLU A 64 -7.34 -10.84 -9.51
CA GLU A 64 -7.07 -9.62 -10.26
C GLU A 64 -6.78 -8.48 -9.27
N SER A 65 -5.76 -7.71 -9.59
CA SER A 65 -5.39 -6.48 -8.90
C SER A 65 -4.93 -5.48 -9.95
N TYR A 66 -5.17 -4.20 -9.69
CA TYR A 66 -4.85 -3.15 -10.64
C TYR A 66 -3.52 -2.49 -10.26
N ASP A 67 -2.63 -2.32 -11.23
CA ASP A 67 -1.43 -1.52 -11.07
C ASP A 67 -1.77 -0.04 -11.07
N ILE A 68 -1.98 0.50 -9.88
CA ILE A 68 -2.37 1.90 -9.65
C ILE A 68 -1.32 2.88 -10.16
N CYS A 69 -0.03 2.53 -10.03
CA CYS A 69 1.06 3.37 -10.53
C CYS A 69 1.03 3.45 -12.05
N LEU A 70 0.85 2.32 -12.73
CA LEU A 70 0.73 2.29 -14.18
C LEU A 70 -0.48 3.10 -14.66
N ILE A 71 -1.64 2.98 -13.99
CA ILE A 71 -2.84 3.75 -14.36
C ILE A 71 -2.53 5.24 -14.32
N ILE A 72 -1.99 5.75 -13.22
CA ILE A 72 -1.78 7.20 -13.08
C ILE A 72 -0.65 7.71 -14.00
N GLU A 73 0.37 6.90 -14.26
CA GLU A 73 1.42 7.22 -15.22
C GLU A 73 0.86 7.36 -16.64
N GLU A 74 0.06 6.40 -17.12
CA GLU A 74 -0.54 6.47 -18.45
C GLU A 74 -1.59 7.59 -18.57
N LEU A 75 -2.32 7.91 -17.49
CA LEU A 75 -3.28 9.02 -17.49
C LEU A 75 -2.62 10.40 -17.36
N SER A 76 -1.33 10.48 -17.00
CA SER A 76 -0.67 11.74 -16.67
C SER A 76 -0.66 12.75 -17.82
N ASP A 77 -0.42 12.32 -19.05
CA ASP A 77 -0.39 13.22 -20.21
C ASP A 77 -1.78 13.78 -20.55
N MET A 78 -2.82 12.96 -20.36
CA MET A 78 -4.21 13.39 -20.53
C MET A 78 -4.59 14.41 -19.46
N LEU A 79 -4.26 14.15 -18.18
CA LEU A 79 -4.49 15.08 -17.07
C LEU A 79 -3.71 16.39 -17.27
N LYS A 80 -2.45 16.31 -17.69
CA LYS A 80 -1.63 17.49 -18.01
C LYS A 80 -2.30 18.33 -19.10
N THR A 81 -2.75 17.70 -20.18
CA THR A 81 -3.44 18.38 -21.29
C THR A 81 -4.73 19.06 -20.80
N PHE A 82 -5.51 18.36 -19.97
CA PHE A 82 -6.71 18.92 -19.35
C PHE A 82 -6.38 20.16 -18.51
N PHE A 83 -5.40 20.07 -17.61
CA PHE A 83 -5.01 21.18 -16.75
C PHE A 83 -4.44 22.37 -17.52
N GLN A 84 -3.71 22.14 -18.62
CA GLN A 84 -3.23 23.23 -19.50
C GLN A 84 -4.39 23.95 -20.19
N GLN A 85 -5.39 23.21 -20.68
CA GLN A 85 -6.57 23.81 -21.30
C GLN A 85 -7.39 24.60 -20.28
N TYR A 86 -7.55 24.05 -19.08
CA TYR A 86 -8.25 24.70 -18.00
C TYR A 86 -7.55 25.98 -17.53
N GLN A 87 -6.22 25.95 -17.37
CA GLN A 87 -5.39 27.12 -17.08
C GLN A 87 -5.55 28.21 -18.14
N LYS A 88 -5.53 27.84 -19.44
CA LYS A 88 -5.76 28.79 -20.54
C LYS A 88 -7.15 29.42 -20.47
N ARG A 89 -8.17 28.63 -20.11
CA ARG A 89 -9.55 29.12 -19.93
C ARG A 89 -9.62 30.16 -18.82
N ILE A 90 -9.02 29.89 -17.65
CA ILE A 90 -8.96 30.84 -16.54
C ILE A 90 -8.26 32.14 -16.95
N ILE A 91 -7.11 32.05 -17.62
CA ILE A 91 -6.40 33.23 -18.11
C ILE A 91 -7.31 34.04 -19.06
N GLY A 92 -8.03 33.36 -19.96
CA GLY A 92 -8.97 33.99 -20.87
C GLY A 92 -10.09 34.73 -20.15
N GLU A 93 -10.75 34.06 -19.19
CA GLU A 93 -11.85 34.62 -18.39
C GLU A 93 -11.41 35.85 -17.59
N VAL A 94 -10.27 35.78 -16.90
CA VAL A 94 -9.77 36.92 -16.12
C VAL A 94 -9.36 38.08 -17.03
N ASN A 95 -8.73 37.81 -18.18
CA ASN A 95 -8.35 38.86 -19.15
C ASN A 95 -9.57 39.57 -19.77
N MET A 96 -10.73 38.92 -19.83
CA MET A 96 -11.98 39.52 -20.33
C MET A 96 -12.75 40.29 -19.24
N SER A 97 -12.28 40.25 -18.00
CA SER A 97 -12.89 40.93 -16.86
C SER A 97 -12.15 42.20 -16.47
N ASP A 98 -12.78 43.04 -15.65
CA ASP A 98 -12.17 44.24 -15.07
C ASP A 98 -10.95 43.90 -14.17
N LYS A 99 -10.84 42.65 -13.71
CA LYS A 99 -9.73 42.15 -12.89
C LYS A 99 -8.43 41.99 -13.70
N SER A 100 -8.50 42.08 -15.02
CA SER A 100 -7.33 42.07 -15.91
C SER A 100 -6.38 43.25 -15.65
N LEU A 101 -6.88 44.36 -15.09
CA LEU A 101 -6.13 45.58 -14.77
C LEU A 101 -5.48 45.54 -13.37
N HIS A 102 -5.75 44.51 -12.58
CA HIS A 102 -5.18 44.38 -11.24
C HIS A 102 -3.67 44.17 -11.31
N GLU A 103 -2.90 44.88 -10.48
CA GLU A 103 -1.43 44.88 -10.54
C GLU A 103 -0.83 43.47 -10.37
N GLU A 104 -1.37 42.71 -9.41
CA GLU A 104 -0.95 41.32 -9.11
C GLU A 104 -1.28 40.32 -10.24
N TRP A 105 -2.28 40.59 -11.09
CA TRP A 105 -2.66 39.68 -12.17
C TRP A 105 -1.53 39.51 -13.18
N SER A 106 -0.75 40.57 -13.43
CA SER A 106 0.38 40.52 -14.36
C SER A 106 1.44 39.49 -13.96
N GLU A 107 1.75 39.43 -12.66
CA GLU A 107 2.70 38.49 -12.07
C GLU A 107 2.13 37.07 -12.01
N ILE A 108 0.86 36.93 -11.60
CA ILE A 108 0.15 35.65 -11.56
C ILE A 108 0.09 35.04 -12.97
N LYS A 109 -0.38 35.81 -13.95
CA LYS A 109 -0.44 35.39 -15.36
C LYS A 109 0.90 34.94 -15.91
N LYS A 110 2.01 35.61 -15.54
CA LYS A 110 3.37 35.19 -15.91
C LYS A 110 3.69 33.81 -15.34
N ASN A 111 3.38 33.56 -14.07
CA ASN A 111 3.60 32.25 -13.43
C ASN A 111 2.69 31.16 -14.03
N LEU A 112 1.43 31.48 -14.34
CA LEU A 112 0.52 30.59 -15.05
C LEU A 112 1.05 30.22 -16.44
N SER A 113 1.56 31.20 -17.18
CA SER A 113 2.10 31.00 -18.54
C SER A 113 3.35 30.11 -18.58
N LEU A 114 4.00 29.87 -17.44
CA LEU A 114 5.14 28.95 -17.29
C LEU A 114 4.72 27.52 -16.95
N ASP A 115 3.43 27.19 -17.03
CA ASP A 115 2.85 25.87 -16.70
C ASP A 115 3.12 25.39 -15.26
N LYS A 116 3.55 26.30 -14.36
CA LYS A 116 3.79 25.97 -12.94
C LYS A 116 2.51 25.46 -12.27
N MET A 117 1.37 26.07 -12.58
CA MET A 117 0.08 25.68 -12.02
C MET A 117 -0.40 24.34 -12.59
N THR A 118 -0.22 24.12 -13.89
CA THR A 118 -0.46 22.81 -14.51
C THR A 118 0.34 21.70 -13.81
N TYR A 119 1.64 21.92 -13.59
CA TYR A 119 2.48 20.94 -12.92
C TYR A 119 2.04 20.71 -11.47
N TYR A 120 1.75 21.78 -10.74
CA TYR A 120 1.25 21.69 -9.37
C TYR A 120 -0.07 20.90 -9.27
N MET A 121 -1.04 21.19 -10.14
CA MET A 121 -2.31 20.45 -10.21
C MET A 121 -2.09 18.98 -10.58
N LEU A 122 -1.18 18.69 -11.51
CA LEU A 122 -0.87 17.32 -11.91
C LEU A 122 -0.31 16.52 -10.74
N GLU A 123 0.70 17.06 -10.04
CA GLU A 123 1.30 16.37 -8.89
C GLU A 123 0.29 16.21 -7.74
N ARG A 124 -0.59 17.19 -7.52
CA ARG A 124 -1.67 17.08 -6.54
C ARG A 124 -2.67 15.98 -6.92
N ALA A 125 -3.14 15.98 -8.17
CA ALA A 125 -4.06 14.97 -8.68
C ALA A 125 -3.48 13.56 -8.59
N LYS A 126 -2.20 13.39 -8.92
CA LYS A 126 -1.48 12.11 -8.75
C LYS A 126 -1.47 11.65 -7.30
N ALA A 127 -1.12 12.54 -6.38
CA ALA A 127 -1.06 12.22 -4.96
C ALA A 127 -2.45 11.82 -4.41
N ASP A 128 -3.49 12.58 -4.75
CA ASP A 128 -4.87 12.32 -4.30
C ASP A 128 -5.43 11.03 -4.93
N PHE A 129 -5.10 10.77 -6.20
CA PHE A 129 -5.39 9.51 -6.87
C PHE A 129 -4.75 8.35 -6.12
N LEU A 130 -3.43 8.36 -5.92
CA LEU A 130 -2.70 7.28 -5.26
C LEU A 130 -3.22 6.98 -3.85
N LYS A 131 -3.59 8.02 -3.09
CA LYS A 131 -4.12 7.89 -1.74
C LYS A 131 -5.47 7.17 -1.69
N SER A 132 -6.31 7.35 -2.72
CA SER A 132 -7.70 6.87 -2.73
C SER A 132 -7.90 5.65 -3.63
N ALA A 133 -7.01 5.44 -4.60
CA ALA A 133 -7.15 4.45 -5.64
C ALA A 133 -6.98 3.03 -5.13
N ASP A 134 -6.06 2.74 -4.20
CA ASP A 134 -5.88 1.35 -3.74
C ASP A 134 -7.15 0.78 -3.09
N ASN A 135 -7.81 1.57 -2.24
CA ASN A 135 -9.09 1.18 -1.65
C ASN A 135 -10.19 1.04 -2.71
N PHE A 136 -10.22 1.92 -3.71
CA PHE A 136 -11.22 1.89 -4.76
C PHE A 136 -11.05 0.70 -5.71
N PHE A 137 -9.83 0.47 -6.20
CA PHE A 137 -9.51 -0.54 -7.19
C PHE A 137 -9.30 -1.95 -6.60
N ASN A 138 -8.75 -2.05 -5.39
CA ASN A 138 -8.32 -3.33 -4.80
C ASN A 138 -9.09 -3.71 -3.53
N SER A 139 -10.18 -3.01 -3.16
CA SER A 139 -11.00 -3.42 -2.00
C SER A 139 -11.54 -4.84 -2.18
N SER A 140 -11.17 -5.72 -1.25
CA SER A 140 -11.23 -7.18 -1.39
C SER A 140 -12.62 -7.79 -1.39
N LYS A 141 -13.71 -7.00 -1.45
CA LYS A 141 -15.00 -7.49 -0.99
C LYS A 141 -15.82 -8.24 -2.04
N LYS A 142 -15.56 -8.09 -3.33
CA LYS A 142 -16.25 -8.89 -4.36
C LYS A 142 -15.37 -9.01 -5.59
N ASN A 143 -15.26 -10.21 -6.17
CA ASN A 143 -14.69 -10.48 -7.50
C ASN A 143 -15.51 -9.83 -8.65
N THR A 144 -16.13 -8.68 -8.42
CA THR A 144 -16.82 -7.92 -9.45
C THR A 144 -15.78 -7.02 -10.10
N PRO A 145 -15.55 -7.15 -11.42
CA PRO A 145 -14.73 -6.20 -12.15
C PRO A 145 -15.27 -4.79 -11.95
N LEU A 146 -14.39 -3.80 -11.84
CA LEU A 146 -14.81 -2.40 -11.85
C LEU A 146 -15.49 -2.08 -13.19
N THR A 147 -16.65 -1.45 -13.12
CA THR A 147 -17.28 -0.94 -14.33
C THR A 147 -16.53 0.29 -14.82
N THR A 148 -16.57 0.54 -16.12
CA THR A 148 -15.96 1.74 -16.71
C THR A 148 -16.53 3.01 -16.07
N ASP A 149 -17.84 3.06 -15.84
CA ASP A 149 -18.51 4.20 -15.20
C ASP A 149 -17.97 4.49 -13.79
N GLN A 150 -17.68 3.45 -13.00
CA GLN A 150 -17.08 3.63 -11.68
C GLN A 150 -15.72 4.31 -11.77
N VAL A 151 -14.87 3.89 -12.70
CA VAL A 151 -13.54 4.50 -12.93
C VAL A 151 -13.66 5.94 -13.38
N LEU A 152 -14.58 6.24 -14.30
CA LEU A 152 -14.80 7.60 -14.80
C LEU A 152 -15.26 8.54 -13.68
N ILE A 153 -16.21 8.09 -12.85
CA ILE A 153 -16.68 8.85 -11.67
C ILE A 153 -15.54 9.08 -10.68
N PHE A 154 -14.70 8.08 -10.44
CA PHE A 154 -13.55 8.21 -9.55
C PHE A 154 -12.55 9.28 -10.05
N LEU A 155 -12.22 9.25 -11.35
CA LEU A 155 -11.33 10.24 -11.96
C LEU A 155 -11.95 11.65 -11.96
N GLU A 156 -13.24 11.76 -12.30
CA GLU A 156 -13.97 13.01 -12.25
C GLU A 156 -13.91 13.64 -10.84
N SER A 157 -14.19 12.85 -9.80
CA SER A 157 -14.13 13.35 -8.41
C SER A 157 -12.72 13.78 -8.00
N THR A 158 -11.70 13.05 -8.43
CA THR A 158 -10.29 13.39 -8.17
C THR A 158 -9.90 14.72 -8.80
N ILE A 159 -10.31 14.96 -10.06
CA ILE A 159 -10.03 16.21 -10.77
C ILE A 159 -10.83 17.36 -10.18
N GLN A 160 -12.11 17.15 -9.85
CA GLN A 160 -12.94 18.16 -9.18
C GLN A 160 -12.33 18.62 -7.86
N GLN A 161 -11.84 17.68 -7.04
CA GLN A 161 -11.16 18.01 -5.80
C GLN A 161 -9.88 18.81 -6.05
N THR A 162 -9.06 18.37 -7.02
CA THR A 162 -7.82 19.07 -7.40
C THR A 162 -8.10 20.51 -7.83
N VAL A 163 -9.08 20.73 -8.71
CA VAL A 163 -9.47 22.07 -9.18
C VAL A 163 -10.00 22.92 -8.03
N ASN A 164 -10.84 22.35 -7.16
CA ASN A 164 -11.38 23.06 -6.02
C ASN A 164 -10.28 23.54 -5.06
N GLU A 165 -9.30 22.70 -4.76
CA GLU A 165 -8.20 23.03 -3.85
C GLU A 165 -7.17 23.98 -4.48
N CYS A 166 -6.75 23.73 -5.72
CA CYS A 166 -5.68 24.47 -6.37
C CYS A 166 -6.13 25.80 -6.97
N ILE A 167 -7.44 25.98 -7.19
CA ILE A 167 -7.97 27.10 -7.96
C ILE A 167 -8.99 27.84 -7.11
N ILE A 168 -10.15 27.22 -6.88
CA ILE A 168 -11.30 27.86 -6.23
C ILE A 168 -10.96 28.35 -4.82
N LYS A 169 -10.29 27.51 -4.04
CA LYS A 169 -9.91 27.82 -2.65
C LYS A 169 -8.53 28.47 -2.52
N HIS A 170 -7.77 28.59 -3.62
CA HIS A 170 -6.41 29.11 -3.55
C HIS A 170 -6.41 30.61 -3.28
N ILE A 171 -5.67 31.05 -2.27
CA ILE A 171 -5.76 32.42 -1.75
C ILE A 171 -5.47 33.48 -2.82
N ASP A 172 -4.42 33.28 -3.61
CA ASP A 172 -4.02 34.22 -4.67
C ASP A 172 -4.99 34.22 -5.87
N MET A 173 -5.61 33.08 -6.17
CA MET A 173 -6.49 32.94 -7.34
C MET A 173 -7.92 33.33 -7.03
N LYS A 174 -8.39 33.12 -5.79
CA LYS A 174 -9.77 33.32 -5.36
C LYS A 174 -10.30 34.69 -5.75
N GLN A 175 -9.51 35.74 -5.55
CA GLN A 175 -9.88 37.11 -5.90
C GLN A 175 -10.04 37.34 -7.42
N PHE A 176 -9.46 36.51 -8.29
CA PHE A 176 -9.58 36.64 -9.75
C PHE A 176 -10.73 35.82 -10.34
N ILE A 177 -11.19 34.81 -9.61
CA ILE A 177 -12.16 33.80 -10.07
C ILE A 177 -13.48 33.84 -9.29
N GLU A 178 -13.79 34.92 -8.57
CA GLU A 178 -14.97 35.01 -7.70
C GLU A 178 -16.31 34.73 -8.40
N ASN A 179 -16.38 34.91 -9.72
CA ASN A 179 -17.58 34.66 -10.54
C ASN A 179 -17.54 33.33 -11.29
N VAL A 180 -16.60 32.44 -10.96
CA VAL A 180 -16.46 31.17 -11.65
C VAL A 180 -17.65 30.25 -11.35
N ASN A 181 -18.34 29.86 -12.41
CA ASN A 181 -19.48 28.96 -12.34
C ASN A 181 -19.00 27.51 -12.12
N VAL A 182 -19.16 27.01 -10.89
CA VAL A 182 -18.76 25.65 -10.52
C VAL A 182 -19.44 24.59 -11.37
N ASP A 183 -20.68 24.83 -11.82
CA ASP A 183 -21.40 23.89 -12.68
C ASP A 183 -20.78 23.81 -14.08
N GLU A 184 -20.28 24.92 -14.61
CA GLU A 184 -19.54 24.93 -15.88
C GLU A 184 -18.19 24.21 -15.77
N ILE A 185 -17.53 24.32 -14.61
CA ILE A 185 -16.29 23.56 -14.34
C ILE A 185 -16.61 22.07 -14.32
N ASN A 186 -17.61 21.67 -13.53
CA ASN A 186 -18.00 20.27 -13.40
C ASN A 186 -18.42 19.70 -14.75
N SER A 187 -19.20 20.44 -15.54
CA SER A 187 -19.56 20.06 -16.91
C SER A 187 -18.34 19.93 -17.83
N TYR A 188 -17.36 20.83 -17.71
CA TYR A 188 -16.12 20.77 -18.48
C TYR A 188 -15.25 19.55 -18.09
N ILE A 189 -15.14 19.24 -16.80
CA ILE A 189 -14.46 18.03 -16.30
C ILE A 189 -15.16 16.79 -16.85
N HIS A 190 -16.48 16.69 -16.65
CA HIS A 190 -17.29 15.55 -17.07
C HIS A 190 -17.18 15.29 -18.57
N SER A 191 -17.33 16.34 -19.40
CA SER A 191 -17.19 16.22 -20.86
C SER A 191 -15.78 15.84 -21.30
N SER A 192 -14.74 16.35 -20.63
CA SER A 192 -13.34 16.02 -20.91
C SER A 192 -13.02 14.56 -20.57
N ILE A 193 -13.55 14.04 -19.46
CA ILE A 193 -13.39 12.64 -19.06
C ILE A 193 -14.14 11.72 -20.02
N ASN A 194 -15.40 12.02 -20.33
CA ASN A 194 -16.18 11.21 -21.27
C ASN A 194 -15.57 11.19 -22.68
N LYS A 195 -14.98 12.29 -23.15
CA LYS A 195 -14.27 12.34 -24.43
C LYS A 195 -13.09 11.37 -24.47
N ASN A 196 -12.47 11.08 -23.32
CA ASN A 196 -11.35 10.16 -23.19
C ASN A 196 -11.74 8.80 -22.59
N ALA A 197 -13.04 8.49 -22.48
CA ALA A 197 -13.52 7.31 -21.76
C ALA A 197 -12.93 5.99 -22.29
N GLN A 198 -12.81 5.85 -23.62
CA GLN A 198 -12.23 4.65 -24.21
C GLN A 198 -10.75 4.50 -23.86
N PHE A 199 -9.97 5.59 -23.94
CA PHE A 199 -8.57 5.58 -23.54
C PHE A 199 -8.40 5.19 -22.06
N ILE A 200 -9.22 5.78 -21.18
CA ILE A 200 -9.22 5.45 -19.74
C ILE A 200 -9.50 3.96 -19.52
N LYS A 201 -10.48 3.41 -20.24
CA LYS A 201 -10.84 1.99 -20.16
C LYS A 201 -9.67 1.10 -20.57
N ASP A 202 -9.00 1.43 -21.68
CA ASP A 202 -7.87 0.67 -22.18
C ASP A 202 -6.70 0.67 -21.19
N VAL A 203 -6.40 1.82 -20.58
CA VAL A 203 -5.38 1.96 -19.52
C VAL A 203 -5.70 1.05 -18.33
N VAL A 204 -6.93 1.10 -17.82
CA VAL A 204 -7.33 0.26 -16.67
C VAL A 204 -7.25 -1.22 -17.02
N GLN A 205 -7.69 -1.64 -18.21
CA GLN A 205 -7.59 -3.04 -18.63
C GLN A 205 -6.14 -3.52 -18.72
N ARG A 206 -5.22 -2.69 -19.24
CA ARG A 206 -3.79 -3.02 -19.29
C ARG A 206 -3.14 -3.11 -17.92
N SER A 207 -3.68 -2.42 -16.92
CA SER A 207 -3.16 -2.44 -15.55
C SER A 207 -3.48 -3.69 -14.74
N ILE A 208 -4.36 -4.56 -15.25
CA ILE A 208 -4.77 -5.77 -14.54
C ILE A 208 -3.60 -6.74 -14.42
N LYS A 209 -3.30 -7.13 -13.18
CA LYS A 209 -2.28 -8.10 -12.80
C LYS A 209 -2.91 -9.21 -11.98
N GLN A 210 -2.34 -10.41 -12.08
CA GLN A 210 -2.70 -11.51 -11.20
C GLN A 210 -1.75 -11.53 -10.01
N VAL A 211 -2.30 -11.32 -8.82
CA VAL A 211 -1.55 -11.37 -7.56
C VAL A 211 -2.06 -12.52 -6.70
N PRO A 212 -1.18 -13.21 -5.94
CA PRO A 212 -1.64 -14.24 -5.00
C PRO A 212 -2.66 -13.66 -4.02
N LYS A 213 -3.77 -14.37 -3.79
CA LYS A 213 -4.69 -13.99 -2.72
C LYS A 213 -3.96 -14.04 -1.37
N LYS A 214 -4.14 -12.99 -0.55
CA LYS A 214 -3.71 -13.03 0.85
C LYS A 214 -4.69 -13.93 1.59
N LEU A 215 -4.18 -15.04 2.12
CA LEU A 215 -4.95 -15.98 2.92
C LEU A 215 -4.79 -15.61 4.39
N ASN A 216 -5.91 -15.36 5.06
CA ASN A 216 -5.89 -15.27 6.51
C ASN A 216 -5.83 -16.69 7.08
N ILE A 217 -4.88 -16.91 7.98
CA ILE A 217 -4.70 -18.19 8.66
C ILE A 217 -5.06 -18.03 10.14
N ILE A 218 -5.84 -18.99 10.63
CA ILE A 218 -6.10 -19.20 12.05
C ILE A 218 -5.03 -20.15 12.56
N VAL A 219 -4.24 -19.69 13.53
CA VAL A 219 -3.22 -20.49 14.24
C VAL A 219 -3.51 -20.59 15.74
N ASP A 220 -4.57 -19.93 16.22
CA ASP A 220 -4.97 -19.94 17.62
C ASP A 220 -5.60 -21.29 17.99
N ALA A 221 -5.07 -21.94 19.02
CA ALA A 221 -5.50 -23.27 19.42
C ALA A 221 -6.99 -23.33 19.82
N HIS A 222 -7.50 -22.32 20.52
CA HIS A 222 -8.91 -22.30 20.96
C HIS A 222 -9.86 -22.07 19.78
N LEU A 223 -9.46 -21.28 18.79
CA LEU A 223 -10.24 -21.12 17.57
C LEU A 223 -10.20 -22.38 16.69
N LEU A 224 -9.04 -23.04 16.61
CA LEU A 224 -8.87 -24.29 15.86
C LEU A 224 -9.67 -25.46 16.47
N GLU A 225 -9.83 -25.53 17.78
CA GLU A 225 -10.65 -26.55 18.47
C GLU A 225 -12.12 -26.52 18.04
N ASN A 226 -12.62 -25.37 17.62
CA ASN A 226 -14.00 -25.19 17.17
C ASN A 226 -14.20 -25.51 15.68
N LEU A 227 -13.14 -25.85 14.95
CA LEU A 227 -13.21 -26.17 13.52
C LEU A 227 -13.28 -27.68 13.27
N PRO A 228 -13.94 -28.12 12.20
CA PRO A 228 -13.99 -29.52 11.83
C PRO A 228 -12.58 -30.03 11.46
N PRO A 229 -12.23 -31.30 11.77
CA PRO A 229 -10.89 -31.84 11.54
C PRO A 229 -10.41 -31.71 10.09
N GLU A 230 -11.32 -31.77 9.12
CA GLU A 230 -10.99 -31.65 7.69
C GLU A 230 -10.51 -30.25 7.28
N ALA A 231 -10.78 -29.22 8.10
CA ALA A 231 -10.34 -27.85 7.87
C ALA A 231 -8.93 -27.57 8.44
N ILE A 232 -8.42 -28.45 9.31
CA ILE A 232 -7.15 -28.26 10.01
C ILE A 232 -6.00 -28.85 9.18
N GLN A 233 -5.06 -27.99 8.81
CA GLN A 233 -3.85 -28.32 8.08
C GLN A 233 -2.66 -28.35 9.04
N LYS A 234 -1.63 -29.12 8.66
CA LYS A 234 -0.39 -29.26 9.43
C LYS A 234 0.77 -28.75 8.60
N ALA A 235 1.52 -27.80 9.15
CA ALA A 235 2.79 -27.34 8.61
C ALA A 235 3.92 -27.77 9.54
N LYS A 236 4.98 -28.35 8.97
CA LYS A 236 6.21 -28.65 9.70
C LYS A 236 7.27 -27.64 9.29
N VAL A 237 7.62 -26.73 10.20
CA VAL A 237 8.70 -25.77 9.99
C VAL A 237 9.97 -26.33 10.62
N VAL A 238 10.95 -26.64 9.78
CA VAL A 238 12.26 -27.15 10.22
C VAL A 238 13.28 -26.03 10.10
N MET A 239 13.74 -25.54 11.23
CA MET A 239 14.79 -24.52 11.32
C MET A 239 16.11 -25.20 11.65
N LYS A 240 17.00 -25.26 10.65
CA LYS A 240 18.37 -25.73 10.86
C LYS A 240 19.22 -24.57 11.36
N MET A 241 19.71 -24.72 12.58
CA MET A 241 20.55 -23.69 13.20
C MET A 241 21.98 -23.93 12.74
N ARG A 242 22.66 -22.87 12.28
CA ARG A 242 24.11 -22.88 12.20
C ARG A 242 24.63 -22.66 13.61
N ASN A 243 25.64 -23.43 14.03
CA ASN A 243 26.39 -23.31 15.30
C ASN A 243 26.19 -21.94 15.96
N ILE A 244 25.26 -21.84 16.92
CA ILE A 244 25.20 -20.65 17.76
C ILE A 244 26.31 -20.83 18.79
N ILE A 245 27.45 -20.21 18.50
CA ILE A 245 28.48 -20.01 19.52
C ILE A 245 28.00 -18.82 20.33
N VAL A 246 27.67 -19.05 21.60
CA VAL A 246 27.39 -17.96 22.54
C VAL A 246 28.71 -17.25 22.80
N GLU A 247 28.95 -16.13 22.11
CA GLU A 247 30.07 -15.25 22.41
C GLU A 247 29.86 -14.61 23.79
N LYS A 248 30.90 -14.66 24.63
CA LYS A 248 30.90 -14.09 25.98
C LYS A 248 31.04 -12.58 25.96
#